data_AF-A0A2T0TI45-F1
#
_entry.id   AF-A0A2T0TI45-F1
#
_cell.length_a   1.000
_cell.length_b   1.000
_cell.length_c   1.000
_cell.angle_alpha   90.00
_cell.angle_beta   90.00
_cell.angle_gamma   90.00
#
_symmetry.space_group_name_H-M   'P 1'
#
loop_
_entity.id
_entity.type
_entity.pdbx_description
1 polymer ?
#
loop_
_entity_poly.entity_id
_entity_poly.type
_entity_poly.pdbx_seq_one_letter_code
_entity_poly.pdbx_strand_id
1 'polypeptide(L)'
;MTAPYKLCEAHVGSHPSAVPLLPEFDVAKLLEDLKVLDRHQWSLQTTFETTGPAEEADFDWRALPLRSPTGSELRTDPGGAGLVDFADTKWVAEAPYLAEILASIPAPLRCVRLLALGPGARSELHFDTKIGFPWANLRLHVPLVTNAGATLLMDGDLHVWQPGSFWFGDFCRMHQVENTGTRKRVHMVIDTTVTPELLSLFPQEFLDSLDADDVLFNRPAVPVEGDLERFGCEFDIPLSFPDFEEAEGEFTKPQQHVPASIATDGDRLVLSVDGKPTFGLVHVGDGEFRFTGWTDERTVQVLLDGDRPTVVLRTRQGTREQRLDVRAVVRAPAA
;
A
#
# COMPACT_ATOMS: atom_id res chain seq x y z
N MET A 1 12.43 19.68 0.80
CA MET A 1 12.80 20.22 2.13
C MET A 1 12.88 19.03 3.07
N THR A 2 13.92 18.91 3.88
CA THR A 2 14.06 17.76 4.80
C THR A 2 12.96 17.79 5.85
N ALA A 3 12.32 16.65 6.11
CA ALA A 3 11.31 16.53 7.16
C ALA A 3 11.88 16.96 8.53
N PRO A 4 11.10 17.66 9.38
CA PRO A 4 11.55 18.11 10.70
C PRO A 4 11.53 17.00 11.77
N TYR A 5 11.23 15.76 11.39
CA TYR A 5 11.16 14.57 12.23
C TYR A 5 11.90 13.41 11.55
N LYS A 6 12.07 12.29 12.26
CA LYS A 6 12.75 11.11 11.70
C LYS A 6 11.86 10.41 10.69
N LEU A 7 12.48 9.90 9.63
CA LEU A 7 11.81 9.07 8.62
C LEU A 7 12.06 7.58 8.90
N CYS A 8 11.26 6.72 8.27
CA CYS A 8 11.41 5.28 8.30
C CYS A 8 12.83 4.84 7.94
N GLU A 9 13.23 3.72 8.52
CA GLU A 9 14.42 2.98 8.12
C GLU A 9 13.99 1.62 7.58
N ALA A 10 14.88 0.95 6.84
CA ALA A 10 14.62 -0.41 6.39
C ALA A 10 14.30 -1.32 7.58
N HIS A 11 13.36 -2.24 7.37
CA HIS A 11 12.91 -3.16 8.40
C HIS A 11 13.11 -4.60 7.97
N VAL A 12 13.64 -5.39 8.88
CA VAL A 12 13.92 -6.82 8.68
C VAL A 12 13.06 -7.60 9.66
N GLY A 13 12.06 -8.30 9.12
CA GLY A 13 11.19 -9.19 9.89
C GLY A 13 11.83 -10.55 10.22
N SER A 14 11.11 -11.35 10.99
CA SER A 14 11.49 -12.72 11.40
C SER A 14 11.53 -13.75 10.27
N HIS A 15 10.80 -13.51 9.19
CA HIS A 15 10.62 -14.44 8.07
C HIS A 15 11.68 -14.28 6.96
N PRO A 16 11.80 -15.22 6.01
CA PRO A 16 12.59 -15.04 4.78
C PRO A 16 12.17 -13.79 3.99
N SER A 17 13.12 -13.14 3.31
CA SER A 17 12.88 -11.91 2.55
C SER A 17 11.94 -12.12 1.35
N ALA A 18 11.92 -13.31 0.77
CA ALA A 18 10.99 -13.70 -0.29
C ALA A 18 10.61 -15.18 -0.18
N VAL A 19 9.42 -15.54 -0.67
CA VAL A 19 8.94 -16.92 -0.68
C VAL A 19 8.04 -17.18 -1.90
N PRO A 20 8.14 -18.35 -2.55
CA PRO A 20 7.17 -18.74 -3.56
C PRO A 20 5.81 -19.02 -2.90
N LEU A 21 4.76 -18.57 -3.56
CA LEU A 21 3.37 -18.76 -3.17
C LEU A 21 2.71 -19.82 -4.05
N LEU A 22 1.53 -20.25 -3.63
CA LEU A 22 0.63 -21.10 -4.41
C LEU A 22 -0.54 -20.29 -4.96
N PRO A 23 -1.10 -20.63 -6.13
CA PRO A 23 -0.61 -21.63 -7.09
C PRO A 23 0.47 -21.06 -8.02
N GLU A 24 0.97 -21.89 -8.93
CA GLU A 24 1.62 -21.42 -10.16
C GLU A 24 0.58 -21.12 -11.25
N PHE A 25 0.92 -20.23 -12.17
CA PHE A 25 0.07 -19.74 -13.23
C PHE A 25 0.54 -20.20 -14.62
N ASP A 26 -0.41 -20.36 -15.54
CA ASP A 26 -0.18 -20.79 -16.92
C ASP A 26 0.53 -19.69 -17.73
N VAL A 27 1.80 -19.93 -18.02
CA VAL A 27 2.65 -19.01 -18.76
C VAL A 27 2.10 -18.71 -20.16
N ALA A 28 1.48 -19.66 -20.85
CA ALA A 28 0.97 -19.42 -22.20
C ALA A 28 -0.17 -18.40 -22.17
N LYS A 29 -1.10 -18.54 -21.21
CA LYS A 29 -2.20 -17.59 -21.02
C LYS A 29 -1.72 -16.21 -20.55
N LEU A 30 -0.73 -16.17 -19.66
CA LEU A 30 -0.07 -14.91 -19.26
C LEU A 30 0.47 -14.14 -20.48
N LEU A 31 1.10 -14.85 -21.41
CA LEU A 31 1.68 -14.27 -22.62
C LEU A 31 0.63 -13.88 -23.66
N GLU A 32 -0.52 -14.56 -23.71
CA GLU A 32 -1.66 -14.17 -24.56
C GLU A 32 -2.21 -12.80 -24.15
N ASP A 33 -2.45 -12.59 -22.85
CA ASP A 33 -2.89 -11.30 -22.30
C ASP A 33 -1.82 -10.22 -22.51
N LEU A 34 -0.56 -10.52 -22.19
CA LEU A 34 0.54 -9.59 -22.39
C LEU A 34 0.67 -9.15 -23.84
N LYS A 35 0.45 -10.04 -24.81
CA LYS A 35 0.50 -9.71 -26.24
C LYS A 35 -0.57 -8.70 -26.66
N VAL A 36 -1.72 -8.68 -25.99
CA VAL A 36 -2.76 -7.66 -26.21
C VAL A 36 -2.29 -6.33 -25.65
N LEU A 37 -1.87 -6.33 -24.37
CA LEU A 37 -1.47 -5.13 -23.64
C LEU A 37 -0.19 -4.47 -24.19
N ASP A 38 0.74 -5.26 -24.74
CA ASP A 38 2.01 -4.79 -25.31
C ASP A 38 1.85 -4.11 -26.68
N ARG A 39 0.63 -4.07 -27.23
CA ARG A 39 0.29 -3.25 -28.40
C ARG A 39 0.18 -1.76 -28.05
N HIS A 40 0.12 -1.45 -26.76
CA HIS A 40 0.01 -0.10 -26.25
C HIS A 40 1.38 0.40 -25.76
N GLN A 41 1.61 1.69 -25.87
CA GLN A 41 2.81 2.31 -25.32
C GLN A 41 2.68 2.43 -23.80
N TRP A 42 3.64 1.89 -23.07
CA TRP A 42 3.67 1.98 -21.60
C TRP A 42 4.47 3.21 -21.18
N SER A 43 3.91 3.95 -20.21
CA SER A 43 4.56 5.13 -19.62
C SER A 43 5.67 4.73 -18.65
N LEU A 44 6.56 5.66 -18.34
CA LEU A 44 7.57 5.45 -17.29
C LEU A 44 6.87 5.26 -15.94
N GLN A 45 7.48 4.43 -15.10
CA GLN A 45 7.07 4.31 -13.71
C GLN A 45 7.34 5.62 -12.99
N THR A 46 6.42 6.01 -12.11
CA THR A 46 6.59 7.14 -11.19
C THR A 46 6.68 6.63 -9.76
N THR A 47 7.51 7.25 -8.92
CA THR A 47 7.57 7.01 -7.48
C THR A 47 6.40 7.68 -6.76
N PHE A 48 6.16 7.31 -5.50
CA PHE A 48 5.11 7.92 -4.68
C PHE A 48 5.68 8.21 -3.30
N GLU A 49 5.45 9.43 -2.83
CA GLU A 49 5.77 9.91 -1.49
C GLU A 49 4.47 10.30 -0.78
N THR A 50 4.55 10.65 0.51
CA THR A 50 3.38 11.12 1.27
C THR A 50 2.59 12.23 0.58
N THR A 51 3.27 13.11 -0.17
CA THR A 51 2.64 14.25 -0.84
C THR A 51 2.02 13.93 -2.21
N GLY A 52 2.22 12.71 -2.72
CA GLY A 52 1.68 12.24 -3.98
C GLY A 52 2.76 11.63 -4.91
N PRO A 53 2.44 11.48 -6.22
CA PRO A 53 3.42 11.06 -7.22
C PRO A 53 4.59 12.05 -7.29
N ALA A 54 5.81 11.53 -7.30
CA ALA A 54 7.03 12.33 -7.17
C ALA A 54 7.88 12.33 -8.46
N GLU A 55 8.72 11.31 -8.67
CA GLU A 55 9.72 11.29 -9.74
C GLU A 55 9.44 10.18 -10.76
N GLU A 56 9.59 10.48 -12.05
CA GLU A 56 9.61 9.45 -13.09
C GLU A 56 10.96 8.74 -13.10
N ALA A 57 10.95 7.43 -13.38
CA ALA A 57 12.17 6.65 -13.52
C ALA A 57 13.07 7.24 -14.64
N ASP A 58 14.36 7.40 -14.33
CA ASP A 58 15.39 7.92 -15.23
C ASP A 58 16.02 6.83 -16.12
N PHE A 59 15.60 5.57 -15.96
CA PHE A 59 15.94 4.41 -16.79
C PHE A 59 14.69 3.76 -17.40
N ASP A 60 14.87 2.77 -18.29
CA ASP A 60 13.75 2.09 -18.98
C ASP A 60 12.98 1.16 -18.02
N TRP A 61 12.19 1.78 -17.14
CA TRP A 61 11.27 1.11 -16.23
C TRP A 61 9.87 1.65 -16.50
N ARG A 62 9.05 0.82 -17.15
CA ARG A 62 7.73 1.20 -17.62
C ARG A 62 6.65 0.47 -16.84
N ALA A 63 5.51 1.11 -16.71
CA ALA A 63 4.36 0.56 -16.01
C ALA A 63 3.09 0.63 -16.87
N LEU A 64 2.28 -0.43 -16.78
CA LEU A 64 0.89 -0.42 -17.20
C LEU A 64 0.01 -0.73 -15.97
N PRO A 65 -0.77 0.24 -15.46
CA PRO A 65 -1.60 0.02 -14.28
C PRO A 65 -2.84 -0.81 -14.61
N LEU A 66 -2.99 -1.97 -13.97
CA LEU A 66 -4.21 -2.78 -14.00
C LEU A 66 -5.20 -2.34 -12.91
N ARG A 67 -4.70 -1.92 -11.74
CA ARG A 67 -5.46 -1.21 -10.70
C ARG A 67 -4.68 0.00 -10.23
N SER A 68 -5.37 1.13 -10.07
CA SER A 68 -4.77 2.39 -9.62
C SER A 68 -5.84 3.24 -8.92
N PRO A 69 -5.46 4.34 -8.22
CA PRO A 69 -6.43 5.26 -7.66
C PRO A 69 -7.40 5.75 -8.74
N THR A 70 -8.70 5.61 -8.52
CA THR A 70 -9.81 5.88 -9.48
C THR A 70 -9.84 5.02 -10.74
N GLY A 71 -8.98 4.00 -10.88
CA GLY A 71 -8.90 3.19 -12.11
C GLY A 71 -8.28 3.97 -13.28
N SER A 72 -7.44 4.97 -13.00
CA SER A 72 -6.76 5.77 -14.00
C SER A 72 -5.64 4.99 -14.70
N GLU A 73 -5.68 4.97 -16.03
CA GLU A 73 -4.60 4.40 -16.86
C GLU A 73 -3.31 5.22 -16.84
N LEU A 74 -3.36 6.45 -16.32
CA LEU A 74 -2.23 7.38 -16.30
C LEU A 74 -1.40 7.29 -15.01
N ARG A 75 -1.90 6.60 -13.98
CA ARG A 75 -1.25 6.49 -12.67
C ARG A 75 -0.29 5.29 -12.67
N THR A 76 0.98 5.52 -12.95
CA THR A 76 2.03 4.49 -12.96
C THR A 76 2.69 4.27 -11.59
N ASP A 77 2.39 5.14 -10.64
CA ASP A 77 2.82 5.07 -9.24
C ASP A 77 2.02 4.04 -8.42
N PRO A 78 2.55 3.57 -7.28
CA PRO A 78 1.81 2.66 -6.39
C PRO A 78 0.60 3.31 -5.71
N GLY A 79 0.47 4.63 -5.71
CA GLY A 79 -0.53 5.35 -4.91
C GLY A 79 -0.33 5.17 -3.40
N GLY A 80 -1.29 5.68 -2.63
CA GLY A 80 -1.24 5.68 -1.18
C GLY A 80 -2.58 6.06 -0.59
N ALA A 81 -2.58 6.38 0.70
CA ALA A 81 -3.75 6.96 1.36
C ALA A 81 -4.18 8.26 0.66
N GLY A 82 -5.49 8.47 0.51
CA GLY A 82 -5.98 9.70 -0.10
C GLY A 82 -7.50 9.83 -0.04
N LEU A 83 -8.05 10.64 -0.95
CA LEU A 83 -9.49 10.88 -1.07
C LEU A 83 -10.23 9.84 -1.92
N VAL A 84 -9.51 8.97 -2.63
CA VAL A 84 -10.07 8.08 -3.63
C VAL A 84 -9.49 6.69 -3.46
N ASP A 85 -10.32 5.67 -3.68
CA ASP A 85 -9.90 4.29 -3.58
C ASP A 85 -9.32 3.78 -4.91
N PHE A 86 -8.73 2.59 -4.85
CA PHE A 86 -8.23 1.86 -6.01
C PHE A 86 -9.39 1.22 -6.78
N ALA A 87 -9.29 1.25 -8.11
CA ALA A 87 -10.23 0.57 -8.99
C ALA A 87 -9.50 -0.05 -10.19
N ASP A 88 -10.18 -1.00 -10.84
CA ASP A 88 -9.70 -1.59 -12.10
C ASP A 88 -9.61 -0.52 -13.18
N THR A 89 -8.50 -0.53 -13.91
CA THR A 89 -8.39 0.20 -15.17
C THR A 89 -9.05 -0.61 -16.28
N LYS A 90 -9.25 0.02 -17.44
CA LYS A 90 -9.81 -0.67 -18.61
C LYS A 90 -9.00 -1.90 -19.05
N TRP A 91 -7.70 -1.94 -18.73
CA TRP A 91 -6.78 -3.01 -19.16
C TRP A 91 -7.12 -4.37 -18.55
N VAL A 92 -7.79 -4.40 -17.39
CA VAL A 92 -8.23 -5.66 -16.76
C VAL A 92 -9.27 -6.36 -17.64
N ALA A 93 -10.15 -5.62 -18.30
CA ALA A 93 -11.14 -6.18 -19.22
C ALA A 93 -10.51 -6.72 -20.53
N GLU A 94 -9.29 -6.28 -20.87
CA GLU A 94 -8.54 -6.72 -22.05
C GLU A 94 -7.60 -7.91 -21.77
N ALA A 95 -7.46 -8.31 -20.50
CA ALA A 95 -6.55 -9.35 -20.03
C ALA A 95 -7.29 -10.34 -19.11
N PRO A 96 -8.11 -11.24 -19.68
CA PRO A 96 -8.99 -12.12 -18.90
C PRO A 96 -8.25 -13.06 -17.95
N TYR A 97 -7.06 -13.54 -18.30
CA TYR A 97 -6.29 -14.42 -17.41
C TYR A 97 -5.65 -13.62 -16.26
N LEU A 98 -5.14 -12.42 -16.52
CA LEU A 98 -4.70 -11.52 -15.44
C LEU A 98 -5.87 -11.19 -14.51
N ALA A 99 -7.05 -10.90 -15.05
CA ALA A 99 -8.26 -10.67 -14.26
C ALA A 99 -8.64 -11.89 -13.38
N GLU A 100 -8.55 -13.11 -13.92
CA GLU A 100 -8.76 -14.36 -13.19
C GLU A 100 -7.78 -14.48 -12.01
N ILE A 101 -6.49 -14.18 -12.25
CA ILE A 101 -5.46 -14.20 -11.20
C ILE A 101 -5.79 -13.19 -10.11
N LEU A 102 -6.13 -11.95 -10.45
CA LEU A 102 -6.48 -10.92 -9.46
C LEU A 102 -7.71 -11.32 -8.63
N ALA A 103 -8.70 -11.95 -9.26
CA ALA A 103 -9.88 -12.44 -8.55
C ALA A 103 -9.59 -13.65 -7.63
N SER A 104 -8.50 -14.39 -7.89
CA SER A 104 -8.13 -15.56 -7.08
C SER A 104 -7.44 -15.20 -5.76
N ILE A 105 -6.97 -13.96 -5.60
CA ILE A 105 -6.27 -13.50 -4.39
C ILE A 105 -7.32 -13.13 -3.33
N PRO A 106 -7.39 -13.82 -2.17
CA PRO A 106 -8.47 -13.64 -1.20
C PRO A 106 -8.20 -12.46 -0.24
N ALA A 107 -7.86 -11.29 -0.80
CA ALA A 107 -7.62 -10.07 -0.06
C ALA A 107 -7.96 -8.82 -0.89
N PRO A 108 -8.35 -7.71 -0.25
CA PRO A 108 -8.46 -6.42 -0.92
C PRO A 108 -7.16 -6.01 -1.60
N LEU A 109 -7.23 -5.85 -2.92
CA LEU A 109 -6.13 -5.36 -3.74
C LEU A 109 -6.07 -3.83 -3.71
N ARG A 110 -4.85 -3.30 -3.65
CA ARG A 110 -4.56 -1.88 -3.81
C ARG A 110 -4.08 -1.64 -5.24
N CYS A 111 -2.81 -1.32 -5.43
CA CYS A 111 -2.22 -1.10 -6.74
C CYS A 111 -1.86 -2.42 -7.42
N VAL A 112 -2.16 -2.53 -8.72
CA VAL A 112 -1.70 -3.66 -9.54
C VAL A 112 -1.11 -3.10 -10.82
N ARG A 113 0.13 -3.47 -11.14
CA ARG A 113 0.86 -2.95 -12.30
C ARG A 113 1.63 -4.05 -13.02
N LEU A 114 1.64 -4.02 -14.35
CA LEU A 114 2.68 -4.68 -15.11
C LEU A 114 3.90 -3.77 -15.16
N LEU A 115 5.01 -4.21 -14.57
CA LEU A 115 6.28 -3.47 -14.57
C LEU A 115 7.24 -4.11 -15.56
N ALA A 116 7.57 -3.37 -16.62
CA ALA A 116 8.57 -3.72 -17.62
C ALA A 116 9.92 -3.07 -17.28
N LEU A 117 10.92 -3.90 -16.98
CA LEU A 117 12.30 -3.47 -16.76
C LEU A 117 13.12 -3.75 -18.01
N GLY A 118 13.59 -2.71 -18.69
CA GLY A 118 14.32 -2.76 -19.96
C GLY A 118 15.74 -3.32 -19.84
N PRO A 119 16.40 -3.65 -20.97
CA PRO A 119 17.81 -4.04 -21.00
C PRO A 119 18.72 -2.97 -20.38
N GLY A 120 19.62 -3.38 -19.49
CA GLY A 120 20.58 -2.50 -18.80
C GLY A 120 19.98 -1.66 -17.67
N ALA A 121 18.68 -1.76 -17.42
CA ALA A 121 18.03 -1.02 -16.33
C ALA A 121 18.42 -1.58 -14.97
N ARG A 122 18.65 -0.69 -14.00
CA ARG A 122 19.05 -1.00 -12.64
C ARG A 122 18.51 0.07 -11.69
N SER A 123 17.80 -0.33 -10.65
CA SER A 123 17.39 0.61 -9.60
C SER A 123 18.55 0.92 -8.66
N GLU A 124 18.44 2.00 -7.91
CA GLU A 124 19.27 2.17 -6.72
C GLU A 124 18.95 1.08 -5.68
N LEU A 125 19.86 0.90 -4.72
CA LEU A 125 19.60 0.06 -3.55
C LEU A 125 18.73 0.87 -2.58
N HIS A 126 17.51 0.42 -2.34
CA HIS A 126 16.50 1.15 -1.55
C HIS A 126 15.62 0.18 -0.77
N PHE A 127 14.71 0.71 0.04
CA PHE A 127 13.59 -0.03 0.61
C PHE A 127 12.31 0.75 0.34
N ASP A 128 11.19 0.05 0.33
CA ASP A 128 9.87 0.66 0.20
C ASP A 128 9.26 0.88 1.59
N THR A 129 8.68 2.05 1.79
CA THR A 129 8.06 2.42 3.06
C THR A 129 6.82 1.57 3.35
N LYS A 130 6.85 0.84 4.47
CA LYS A 130 5.70 0.12 5.04
C LYS A 130 5.05 -0.89 4.07
N ILE A 131 5.87 -1.62 3.30
CA ILE A 131 5.48 -2.78 2.49
C ILE A 131 5.99 -4.07 3.14
N GLY A 132 5.22 -4.59 4.10
CA GLY A 132 5.47 -5.86 4.77
C GLY A 132 4.33 -6.25 5.72
N PHE A 133 4.47 -7.43 6.36
CA PHE A 133 3.51 -7.95 7.34
C PHE A 133 3.19 -6.99 8.49
N PRO A 134 4.15 -6.24 9.06
CA PRO A 134 3.87 -5.36 10.19
C PRO A 134 2.89 -4.21 9.87
N TRP A 135 2.74 -3.86 8.60
CA TRP A 135 1.88 -2.75 8.17
C TRP A 135 0.67 -3.21 7.33
N ALA A 136 0.37 -4.51 7.36
CA ALA A 136 -0.72 -5.12 6.61
C ALA A 136 -0.72 -4.80 5.11
N ASN A 137 0.46 -4.60 4.52
CA ASN A 137 0.62 -4.15 3.13
C ASN A 137 1.66 -5.03 2.44
N LEU A 138 1.23 -6.07 1.73
CA LEU A 138 2.14 -7.01 1.07
C LEU A 138 2.26 -6.70 -0.42
N ARG A 139 3.43 -7.00 -0.97
CA ARG A 139 3.68 -6.95 -2.41
C ARG A 139 3.93 -8.35 -2.94
N LEU A 140 3.08 -8.74 -3.87
CA LEU A 140 3.12 -10.01 -4.56
C LEU A 140 3.58 -9.82 -6.01
N HIS A 141 4.17 -10.87 -6.58
CA HIS A 141 4.69 -10.86 -7.93
C HIS A 141 4.32 -12.10 -8.70
N VAL A 142 3.88 -11.91 -9.94
CA VAL A 142 3.79 -12.96 -10.96
C VAL A 142 4.70 -12.56 -12.13
N PRO A 143 5.85 -13.24 -12.35
CA PRO A 143 6.66 -13.02 -13.53
C PRO A 143 5.96 -13.53 -14.79
N LEU A 144 5.89 -12.70 -15.84
CA LEU A 144 5.34 -13.09 -17.15
C LEU A 144 6.47 -13.36 -18.15
N VAL A 145 7.45 -12.46 -18.18
CA VAL A 145 8.64 -12.56 -19.03
C VAL A 145 9.85 -12.26 -18.16
N THR A 146 10.80 -13.17 -18.11
CA THR A 146 12.06 -12.99 -17.38
C THR A 146 13.25 -13.45 -18.23
N ASN A 147 14.45 -13.20 -17.72
CA ASN A 147 15.68 -13.71 -18.30
C ASN A 147 16.73 -13.89 -17.19
N ALA A 148 17.82 -14.61 -17.45
CA ALA A 148 18.84 -14.90 -16.44
C ALA A 148 19.54 -13.65 -15.87
N GLY A 149 19.53 -12.54 -16.59
CA GLY A 149 20.07 -11.26 -16.14
C GLY A 149 19.06 -10.37 -15.41
N ALA A 150 17.78 -10.77 -15.31
CA ALA A 150 16.76 -10.06 -14.58
C ALA A 150 16.71 -10.53 -13.12
N THR A 151 17.37 -9.80 -12.25
CA THR A 151 17.60 -10.17 -10.85
C THR A 151 16.89 -9.23 -9.88
N LEU A 152 16.60 -9.76 -8.70
CA LEU A 152 16.24 -9.00 -7.50
C LEU A 152 17.24 -9.37 -6.41
N LEU A 153 18.10 -8.43 -6.02
CA LEU A 153 18.88 -8.54 -4.79
C LEU A 153 17.99 -8.07 -3.65
N MET A 154 17.82 -8.87 -2.60
CA MET A 154 17.01 -8.53 -1.42
C MET A 154 17.64 -9.11 -0.17
N ASP A 155 18.01 -8.25 0.78
CA ASP A 155 18.66 -8.65 2.04
C ASP A 155 19.93 -9.50 1.84
N GLY A 156 20.65 -9.27 0.73
CA GLY A 156 21.85 -10.01 0.34
C GLY A 156 21.60 -11.25 -0.52
N ASP A 157 20.35 -11.73 -0.61
CA ASP A 157 19.97 -12.86 -1.44
C ASP A 157 19.65 -12.44 -2.87
N LEU A 158 20.15 -13.18 -3.85
CA LEU A 158 19.91 -12.93 -5.26
C LEU A 158 18.81 -13.85 -5.79
N HIS A 159 17.72 -13.26 -6.27
CA HIS A 159 16.58 -13.97 -6.82
C HIS A 159 16.46 -13.80 -8.34
N VAL A 160 16.08 -14.89 -9.00
CA VAL A 160 15.69 -14.93 -10.42
C VAL A 160 14.38 -15.68 -10.55
N TRP A 161 13.27 -14.97 -10.36
CA TRP A 161 11.94 -15.58 -10.38
C TRP A 161 11.53 -15.99 -11.80
N GLN A 162 10.94 -17.18 -11.93
CA GLN A 162 10.62 -17.81 -13.22
C GLN A 162 9.22 -17.42 -13.71
N PRO A 163 8.95 -17.42 -15.04
CA PRO A 163 7.62 -17.12 -15.56
C PRO A 163 6.56 -18.05 -14.97
N GLY A 164 5.38 -17.51 -14.63
CA GLY A 164 4.27 -18.27 -14.07
C GLY A 164 4.38 -18.57 -12.57
N SER A 165 5.55 -18.41 -11.97
CA SER A 165 5.66 -18.53 -10.51
C SER A 165 4.95 -17.37 -9.79
N PHE A 166 4.54 -17.59 -8.54
CA PHE A 166 3.90 -16.58 -7.71
C PHE A 166 4.77 -16.33 -6.48
N TRP A 167 5.00 -15.09 -6.11
CA TRP A 167 5.96 -14.73 -5.06
C TRP A 167 5.42 -13.65 -4.14
N PHE A 168 5.77 -13.77 -2.86
CA PHE A 168 5.81 -12.65 -1.93
C PHE A 168 7.25 -12.15 -1.84
N GLY A 169 7.43 -10.82 -1.74
CA GLY A 169 8.69 -10.20 -1.36
C GLY A 169 8.47 -9.15 -0.27
N ASP A 170 9.40 -9.07 0.67
CA ASP A 170 9.42 -8.10 1.76
C ASP A 170 10.20 -6.84 1.34
N PHE A 171 9.50 -5.93 0.67
CA PHE A 171 10.12 -4.73 0.09
C PHE A 171 10.47 -3.65 1.12
N CYS A 172 10.09 -3.82 2.39
CA CYS A 172 10.64 -3.05 3.51
C CYS A 172 12.12 -3.33 3.78
N ARG A 173 12.68 -4.40 3.20
CA ARG A 173 14.11 -4.69 3.24
C ARG A 173 14.84 -3.98 2.13
N MET A 174 16.14 -3.78 2.34
CA MET A 174 17.02 -3.25 1.29
C MET A 174 17.03 -4.18 0.09
N HIS A 175 16.71 -3.63 -1.08
CA HIS A 175 16.59 -4.37 -2.31
C HIS A 175 16.99 -3.53 -3.54
N GLN A 176 17.32 -4.24 -4.61
CA GLN A 176 17.68 -3.66 -5.90
C GLN A 176 17.22 -4.59 -7.02
N VAL A 177 16.60 -4.02 -8.04
CA VAL A 177 16.28 -4.73 -9.27
C VAL A 177 17.30 -4.40 -10.36
N GLU A 178 17.64 -5.39 -11.16
CA GLU A 178 18.56 -5.22 -12.29
C GLU A 178 18.09 -6.08 -13.47
N ASN A 179 18.36 -5.63 -14.70
CA ASN A 179 18.21 -6.43 -15.90
C ASN A 179 19.45 -6.30 -16.80
N THR A 180 20.44 -7.16 -16.58
CA THR A 180 21.66 -7.22 -17.41
C THR A 180 21.45 -7.94 -18.75
N GLY A 181 20.24 -8.46 -19.00
CA GLY A 181 19.88 -9.16 -20.23
C GLY A 181 19.64 -8.24 -21.43
N THR A 182 19.34 -8.85 -22.58
CA THR A 182 19.07 -8.14 -23.85
C THR A 182 17.59 -7.98 -24.16
N ARG A 183 16.71 -8.44 -23.27
CA ARG A 183 15.25 -8.37 -23.42
C ARG A 183 14.63 -7.78 -22.16
N LYS A 184 13.48 -7.11 -22.29
CA LYS A 184 12.73 -6.61 -21.13
C LYS A 184 12.26 -7.77 -20.25
N ARG A 185 12.26 -7.55 -18.93
CA ARG A 185 11.55 -8.37 -17.94
C ARG A 185 10.19 -7.74 -17.68
N VAL A 186 9.13 -8.53 -17.55
CA VAL A 186 7.77 -8.05 -17.21
C VAL A 186 7.24 -8.88 -16.06
N HIS A 187 6.98 -8.24 -14.92
CA HIS A 187 6.28 -8.85 -13.78
C HIS A 187 4.95 -8.11 -13.55
N MET A 188 3.90 -8.85 -13.23
CA MET A 188 2.72 -8.29 -12.56
C MET A 188 3.06 -8.13 -11.08
N VAL A 189 2.95 -6.90 -10.59
CA VAL A 189 3.20 -6.51 -9.20
C VAL A 189 1.88 -6.13 -8.57
N ILE A 190 1.55 -6.76 -7.45
CA ILE A 190 0.24 -6.68 -6.80
C ILE A 190 0.46 -6.26 -5.36
N ASP A 191 0.06 -5.04 -5.02
CA ASP A 191 -0.02 -4.58 -3.64
C ASP A 191 -1.38 -4.98 -3.06
N THR A 192 -1.38 -5.67 -1.92
CA THR A 192 -2.59 -6.20 -1.27
C THR A 192 -2.55 -5.95 0.23
N THR A 193 -3.72 -5.91 0.84
CA THR A 193 -3.82 -5.96 2.31
C THR A 193 -3.63 -7.39 2.83
N VAL A 194 -3.35 -7.55 4.12
CA VAL A 194 -3.23 -8.87 4.77
C VAL A 194 -4.58 -9.31 5.34
N THR A 195 -5.05 -10.48 4.91
CA THR A 195 -6.22 -11.18 5.48
C THR A 195 -5.80 -12.57 5.97
N PRO A 196 -6.53 -13.20 6.92
CA PRO A 196 -6.28 -14.59 7.29
C PRO A 196 -6.31 -15.54 6.09
N GLU A 197 -7.24 -15.32 5.15
CA GLU A 197 -7.40 -16.15 3.96
C GLU A 197 -6.21 -16.02 2.99
N LEU A 198 -5.58 -14.84 2.90
CA LEU A 198 -4.39 -14.63 2.07
C LEU A 198 -3.23 -15.52 2.51
N LEU A 199 -3.12 -15.81 3.81
CA LEU A 199 -2.06 -16.67 4.34
C LEU A 199 -2.13 -18.10 3.78
N SER A 200 -3.28 -18.54 3.27
CA SER A 200 -3.40 -19.85 2.61
C SER A 200 -2.59 -20.00 1.33
N LEU A 201 -2.13 -18.87 0.75
CA LEU A 201 -1.24 -18.87 -0.42
C LEU A 201 0.23 -19.13 -0.05
N PHE A 202 0.57 -19.01 1.23
CA PHE A 202 1.95 -19.15 1.72
C PHE A 202 2.24 -20.61 2.08
N PRO A 203 3.47 -21.10 1.82
CA PRO A 203 3.91 -22.40 2.32
C PRO A 203 3.89 -22.46 3.85
N GLN A 204 3.52 -23.61 4.41
CA GLN A 204 3.46 -23.78 5.88
C GLN A 204 4.81 -23.49 6.55
N GLU A 205 5.94 -23.89 5.95
CA GLU A 205 7.28 -23.63 6.49
C GLU A 205 7.58 -22.13 6.64
N PHE A 206 7.04 -21.30 5.74
CA PHE A 206 7.15 -19.85 5.86
C PHE A 206 6.27 -19.33 7.00
N LEU A 207 5.03 -19.80 7.09
CA LEU A 207 4.11 -19.41 8.17
C LEU A 207 4.66 -19.80 9.55
N ASP A 208 5.33 -20.94 9.66
CA ASP A 208 5.99 -21.39 10.89
C ASP A 208 7.16 -20.49 11.31
N SER A 209 7.75 -19.74 10.36
CA SER A 209 8.83 -18.76 10.62
C SER A 209 8.33 -17.35 10.92
N LEU A 210 7.05 -17.08 10.66
CA LEU A 210 6.46 -15.75 10.81
C LEU A 210 6.09 -15.52 12.28
N ASP A 211 6.69 -14.49 12.89
CA ASP A 211 6.26 -14.05 14.21
C ASP A 211 4.83 -13.48 14.14
N ALA A 212 3.91 -14.03 14.92
CA ALA A 212 2.54 -13.55 14.97
C ALA A 212 2.45 -12.10 15.46
N ASP A 213 3.40 -11.66 16.28
CA ASP A 213 3.47 -10.27 16.75
C ASP A 213 3.90 -9.29 15.65
N ASP A 214 4.50 -9.78 14.56
CA ASP A 214 4.86 -8.99 13.37
C ASP A 214 3.72 -8.89 12.35
N VAL A 215 2.59 -9.57 12.56
CA VAL A 215 1.49 -9.59 11.58
C VAL A 215 0.38 -8.63 11.97
N LEU A 216 0.14 -7.63 11.11
CA LEU A 216 -1.08 -6.83 11.17
C LEU A 216 -2.07 -7.34 10.14
N PHE A 217 -3.30 -7.64 10.58
CA PHE A 217 -4.41 -7.96 9.69
C PHE A 217 -5.26 -6.73 9.42
N ASN A 218 -5.72 -6.59 8.18
CA ASN A 218 -6.59 -5.50 7.78
C ASN A 218 -8.05 -5.87 8.06
N ARG A 219 -8.75 -5.10 8.90
CA ARG A 219 -10.15 -5.37 9.24
C ARG A 219 -11.07 -5.13 8.02
N PRO A 220 -12.18 -5.86 7.88
CA PRO A 220 -13.19 -5.48 6.88
C PRO A 220 -13.80 -4.11 7.23
N ALA A 221 -14.16 -3.35 6.20
CA ALA A 221 -14.96 -2.15 6.42
C ALA A 221 -16.35 -2.54 6.94
N VAL A 222 -16.90 -1.77 7.86
CA VAL A 222 -18.25 -1.99 8.41
C VAL A 222 -19.08 -0.72 8.29
N PRO A 223 -20.40 -0.82 8.05
CA PRO A 223 -21.27 0.35 8.01
C PRO A 223 -21.18 1.15 9.32
N VAL A 224 -21.32 2.47 9.22
CA VAL A 224 -21.54 3.30 10.40
C VAL A 224 -23.00 3.14 10.83
N GLU A 225 -23.21 2.85 12.11
CA GLU A 225 -24.54 2.86 12.69
C GLU A 225 -24.98 4.29 13.06
N GLY A 226 -26.09 4.74 12.49
CA GLY A 226 -26.65 6.07 12.73
C GLY A 226 -26.02 7.15 11.86
N ASP A 227 -26.08 8.38 12.33
CA ASP A 227 -25.64 9.56 11.58
C ASP A 227 -24.11 9.71 11.59
N LEU A 228 -23.51 9.89 10.40
CA LEU A 228 -22.07 10.13 10.22
C LEU A 228 -21.63 11.48 10.82
N GLU A 229 -22.51 12.49 10.81
CA GLU A 229 -22.19 13.83 11.29
C GLU A 229 -21.79 13.86 12.77
N ARG A 230 -22.21 12.86 13.56
CA ARG A 230 -21.83 12.74 14.97
C ARG A 230 -20.32 12.66 15.19
N PHE A 231 -19.56 12.23 14.19
CA PHE A 231 -18.10 12.12 14.23
C PHE A 231 -17.40 13.42 13.83
N GLY A 232 -18.16 14.44 13.38
CA GLY A 232 -17.62 15.72 12.99
C GLY A 232 -16.95 16.45 14.16
N CYS A 233 -15.70 16.87 13.97
CA CYS A 233 -14.94 17.60 14.98
C CYS A 233 -13.71 18.31 14.41
N GLU A 234 -13.22 19.30 15.14
CA GLU A 234 -11.98 20.02 14.86
C GLU A 234 -10.95 19.76 15.96
N PHE A 235 -9.68 19.58 15.58
CA PHE A 235 -8.59 19.21 16.49
C PHE A 235 -7.22 19.53 15.85
N ASP A 236 -6.16 19.57 16.65
CA ASP A 236 -4.79 19.77 16.15
C ASP A 236 -4.04 18.43 16.09
N ILE A 237 -3.52 18.07 14.92
CA ILE A 237 -2.72 16.84 14.74
C ILE A 237 -1.23 17.14 14.69
N PRO A 238 -0.36 16.23 15.15
CA PRO A 238 1.08 16.31 14.93
C PRO A 238 1.40 16.36 13.44
N LEU A 239 2.38 17.19 13.04
CA LEU A 239 2.77 17.38 11.64
C LEU A 239 3.20 16.08 10.94
N SER A 240 3.79 15.13 11.67
CA SER A 240 4.22 13.83 11.13
C SER A 240 3.11 12.79 10.99
N PHE A 241 1.97 12.96 11.68
CA PHE A 241 0.87 11.97 11.63
C PHE A 241 0.28 11.73 10.23
N PRO A 242 0.12 12.74 9.34
CA PRO A 242 -0.30 12.48 7.96
C PRO A 242 0.83 11.94 7.07
N ASP A 243 2.08 11.87 7.55
CA ASP A 243 3.25 11.43 6.79
C ASP A 243 3.52 9.94 6.97
N PHE A 244 3.35 9.15 5.91
CA PHE A 244 3.51 7.69 5.95
C PHE A 244 4.98 7.27 6.01
N GLU A 245 5.89 8.21 5.75
CA GLU A 245 7.33 8.02 5.82
C GLU A 245 7.88 8.38 7.21
N GLU A 246 7.07 8.85 8.16
CA GLU A 246 7.53 9.09 9.53
C GLU A 246 8.09 7.80 10.16
N ALA A 247 9.12 7.91 10.99
CA ALA A 247 9.54 6.79 11.82
C ALA A 247 8.43 6.41 12.81
N GLU A 248 8.37 5.13 13.18
CA GLU A 248 7.34 4.58 14.06
C GLU A 248 7.14 5.42 15.33
N GLY A 249 5.93 5.96 15.50
CA GLY A 249 5.53 6.74 16.67
C GLY A 249 6.10 8.17 16.76
N GLU A 250 6.70 8.74 15.70
CA GLU A 250 7.17 10.14 15.73
C GLU A 250 6.03 11.11 16.08
N PHE A 251 4.81 10.89 15.61
CA PHE A 251 3.63 11.69 15.95
C PHE A 251 3.34 11.80 17.47
N THR A 252 3.85 10.88 18.29
CA THR A 252 3.69 10.93 19.75
C THR A 252 4.71 11.82 20.46
N LYS A 253 5.76 12.26 19.76
CA LYS A 253 6.86 13.06 20.31
C LYS A 253 6.54 14.56 20.22
N PRO A 254 7.16 15.41 21.05
CA PRO A 254 6.98 16.86 20.95
C PRO A 254 7.38 17.39 19.56
N GLN A 255 6.43 18.00 18.86
CA GLN A 255 6.61 18.54 17.51
C GLN A 255 5.61 19.66 17.21
N GLN A 256 5.69 20.25 16.01
CA GLN A 256 4.67 21.17 15.52
C GLN A 256 3.36 20.43 15.24
N HIS A 257 2.24 21.09 15.54
CA HIS A 257 0.91 20.60 15.19
C HIS A 257 0.29 21.49 14.10
N VAL A 258 -0.66 20.92 13.38
CA VAL A 258 -1.45 21.61 12.35
C VAL A 258 -2.94 21.39 12.59
N PRO A 259 -3.81 22.37 12.24
CA PRO A 259 -5.26 22.19 12.37
C PRO A 259 -5.76 21.06 11.48
N ALA A 260 -6.70 20.28 11.99
CA ALA A 260 -7.39 19.23 11.27
C ALA A 260 -8.88 19.21 11.60
N SER A 261 -9.68 18.64 10.70
CA SER A 261 -11.10 18.43 10.92
C SER A 261 -11.58 17.14 10.29
N ILE A 262 -12.55 16.50 10.93
CA ILE A 262 -13.34 15.42 10.36
C ILE A 262 -14.72 16.00 10.05
N ALA A 263 -15.18 15.82 8.82
CA ALA A 263 -16.50 16.26 8.38
C ALA A 263 -17.06 15.30 7.33
N THR A 264 -18.38 15.35 7.12
CA THR A 264 -19.04 14.61 6.05
C THR A 264 -18.78 15.26 4.68
N ASP A 265 -18.54 14.42 3.67
CA ASP A 265 -18.45 14.78 2.26
C ASP A 265 -19.31 13.78 1.48
N GLY A 266 -20.57 14.13 1.24
CA GLY A 266 -21.57 13.20 0.71
C GLY A 266 -21.91 12.10 1.73
N ASP A 267 -21.65 10.85 1.38
CA ASP A 267 -21.98 9.64 2.16
C ASP A 267 -20.79 9.08 2.96
N ARG A 268 -19.69 9.83 3.04
CA ARG A 268 -18.46 9.43 3.72
C ARG A 268 -17.93 10.53 4.63
N LEU A 269 -16.99 10.17 5.50
CA LEU A 269 -16.22 11.13 6.28
C LEU A 269 -14.88 11.42 5.60
N VAL A 270 -14.41 12.65 5.76
CA VAL A 270 -13.13 13.12 5.25
C VAL A 270 -12.36 13.80 6.38
N LEU A 271 -11.09 13.41 6.51
CA LEU A 271 -10.10 14.12 7.32
C LEU A 271 -9.45 15.20 6.45
N SER A 272 -9.62 16.45 6.87
CA SER A 272 -8.92 17.60 6.31
C SER A 272 -7.74 17.98 7.21
N VAL A 273 -6.60 18.32 6.59
CA VAL A 273 -5.38 18.76 7.28
C VAL A 273 -4.98 20.11 6.72
N ASP A 274 -4.74 21.09 7.60
CA ASP A 274 -4.41 22.47 7.24
C ASP A 274 -5.44 23.08 6.25
N GLY A 275 -6.73 22.82 6.52
CA GLY A 275 -7.85 23.31 5.71
C GLY A 275 -8.04 22.62 4.36
N LYS A 276 -7.27 21.57 4.04
CA LYS A 276 -7.38 20.83 2.78
C LYS A 276 -7.94 19.43 3.03
N PRO A 277 -8.96 18.98 2.27
CA PRO A 277 -9.36 17.57 2.25
C PRO A 277 -8.17 16.68 1.88
N THR A 278 -7.80 15.75 2.76
CA THR A 278 -6.58 14.94 2.57
C THR A 278 -6.90 13.46 2.46
N PHE A 279 -7.72 12.92 3.38
CA PHE A 279 -8.00 11.49 3.44
C PHE A 279 -9.49 11.20 3.57
N GLY A 280 -10.02 10.33 2.72
CA GLY A 280 -11.31 9.72 2.96
C GLY A 280 -11.21 8.72 4.11
N LEU A 281 -12.26 8.58 4.91
CA LEU A 281 -12.28 7.72 6.09
C LEU A 281 -13.16 6.49 5.87
N VAL A 282 -12.59 5.30 6.11
CA VAL A 282 -13.27 4.01 5.99
C VAL A 282 -13.46 3.43 7.39
N HIS A 283 -14.72 3.28 7.80
CA HIS A 283 -15.06 2.78 9.13
C HIS A 283 -14.72 1.29 9.28
N VAL A 284 -14.01 0.96 10.37
CA VAL A 284 -13.54 -0.39 10.69
C VAL A 284 -14.07 -0.90 12.04
N GLY A 285 -15.06 -0.20 12.62
CA GLY A 285 -15.71 -0.55 13.89
C GLY A 285 -15.38 0.44 15.01
N ASP A 286 -16.23 0.50 16.03
CA ASP A 286 -16.03 1.28 17.26
C ASP A 286 -15.67 2.76 17.05
N GLY A 287 -16.19 3.38 15.97
CA GLY A 287 -15.88 4.76 15.61
C GLY A 287 -14.41 4.97 15.19
N GLU A 288 -13.71 3.89 14.82
CA GLU A 288 -12.38 3.89 14.25
C GLU A 288 -12.45 3.86 12.72
N PHE A 289 -11.59 4.64 12.10
CA PHE A 289 -11.53 4.82 10.67
C PHE A 289 -10.10 4.70 10.19
N ARG A 290 -9.86 3.81 9.21
CA ARG A 290 -8.63 3.85 8.42
C ARG A 290 -8.76 4.85 7.28
N PHE A 291 -7.64 5.16 6.65
CA PHE A 291 -7.64 6.02 5.47
C PHE A 291 -7.96 5.25 4.19
N THR A 292 -8.73 5.88 3.29
CA THR A 292 -9.07 5.33 1.98
C THR A 292 -7.80 5.06 1.18
N GLY A 293 -7.69 3.87 0.58
CA GLY A 293 -6.49 3.43 -0.13
C GLY A 293 -5.32 2.99 0.77
N TRP A 294 -5.52 2.95 2.08
CA TRP A 294 -4.51 2.51 3.06
C TRP A 294 -4.98 1.33 3.92
N THR A 295 -4.11 0.91 4.82
CA THR A 295 -4.31 -0.25 5.71
C THR A 295 -4.63 0.21 7.13
N ASP A 296 -5.00 -0.76 7.97
CA ASP A 296 -5.18 -0.60 9.42
C ASP A 296 -3.90 -0.20 10.19
N GLU A 297 -2.77 -0.07 9.48
CA GLU A 297 -1.53 0.51 9.99
C GLU A 297 -1.78 1.88 10.61
N ARG A 298 -2.59 2.73 9.98
CA ARG A 298 -2.86 4.08 10.49
C ARG A 298 -4.34 4.37 10.49
N THR A 299 -4.84 4.79 11.65
CA THR A 299 -6.27 5.07 11.86
C THR A 299 -6.49 6.30 12.73
N VAL A 300 -7.68 6.86 12.60
CA VAL A 300 -8.24 7.85 13.52
C VAL A 300 -9.50 7.27 14.14
N GLN A 301 -9.65 7.37 15.47
CA GLN A 301 -10.87 6.98 16.16
C GLN A 301 -11.50 8.19 16.83
N VAL A 302 -12.81 8.35 16.69
CA VAL A 302 -13.54 9.44 17.32
C VAL A 302 -14.39 8.87 18.47
N LEU A 303 -13.90 9.08 19.70
CA LEU A 303 -14.61 8.70 20.91
C LEU A 303 -15.58 9.81 21.30
N LEU A 304 -16.87 9.48 21.36
CA LEU A 304 -17.96 10.43 21.60
C LEU A 304 -18.28 10.62 23.09
N ASP A 305 -17.32 10.34 23.97
CA ASP A 305 -17.52 10.37 25.43
C ASP A 305 -17.41 11.79 26.00
N GLY A 306 -18.41 12.19 26.79
CA GLY A 306 -18.43 13.48 27.49
C GLY A 306 -18.86 14.66 26.60
N ASP A 307 -18.53 15.88 27.02
CA ASP A 307 -19.01 17.10 26.36
C ASP A 307 -18.29 17.40 25.04
N ARG A 308 -17.07 16.89 24.86
CA ARG A 308 -16.25 17.07 23.66
C ARG A 308 -15.62 15.73 23.25
N PRO A 309 -15.66 15.38 21.95
CA PRO A 309 -15.07 14.14 21.48
C PRO A 309 -13.55 14.12 21.69
N THR A 310 -13.01 12.91 21.82
CA THR A 310 -11.57 12.67 21.80
C THR A 310 -11.23 11.97 20.49
N VAL A 311 -10.30 12.54 19.74
CA VAL A 311 -9.76 11.90 18.55
C VAL A 311 -8.50 11.15 18.95
N VAL A 312 -8.49 9.85 18.73
CA VAL A 312 -7.35 9.00 18.99
C VAL A 312 -6.64 8.73 17.67
N LEU A 313 -5.40 9.21 17.57
CA LEU A 313 -4.50 8.98 16.44
C LEU A 313 -3.71 7.71 16.71
N ARG A 314 -3.65 6.79 15.73
CA ARG A 314 -2.95 5.51 15.88
C ARG A 314 -2.06 5.17 14.70
N THR A 315 -0.90 4.60 15.00
CA THR A 315 -0.13 3.77 14.08
C THR A 315 0.07 2.38 14.68
N ARG A 316 0.26 1.37 13.83
CA ARG A 316 0.50 -0.02 14.22
C ARG A 316 1.65 -0.63 13.45
N GLN A 317 2.45 -1.42 14.15
CA GLN A 317 3.50 -2.26 13.58
C GLN A 317 3.35 -3.67 14.15
N GLY A 318 2.68 -4.54 13.39
CA GLY A 318 2.22 -5.84 13.86
C GLY A 318 1.20 -5.65 14.98
N THR A 319 1.42 -6.28 16.14
CA THR A 319 0.57 -6.13 17.33
C THR A 319 0.89 -4.89 18.16
N ARG A 320 1.99 -4.19 17.88
CA ARG A 320 2.39 -2.97 18.60
C ARG A 320 1.57 -1.77 18.12
N GLU A 321 1.04 -0.99 19.07
CA GLU A 321 0.27 0.22 18.81
C GLU A 321 1.00 1.44 19.39
N GLN A 322 1.12 2.50 18.59
CA GLN A 322 1.41 3.85 19.08
C GLN A 322 0.13 4.67 19.02
N ARG A 323 -0.08 5.49 20.05
CA ARG A 323 -1.35 6.18 20.28
C ARG A 323 -1.15 7.59 20.81
N LEU A 324 -1.92 8.53 20.29
CA LEU A 324 -2.04 9.88 20.83
C LEU A 324 -3.51 10.29 20.95
N ASP A 325 -3.92 10.67 22.16
CA ASP A 325 -5.27 11.18 22.43
C ASP A 325 -5.30 12.70 22.29
N VAL A 326 -6.08 13.19 21.33
CA VAL A 326 -6.24 14.62 21.05
C VAL A 326 -7.67 15.03 21.39
N ARG A 327 -7.81 16.05 22.24
CA ARG A 327 -9.13 16.61 22.57
C ARG A 327 -9.61 17.52 21.45
N ALA A 328 -10.85 17.33 21.00
CA ALA A 328 -11.46 18.22 20.03
C ALA A 328 -11.62 19.64 20.61
N VAL A 329 -11.35 20.63 19.77
CA VAL A 329 -11.47 22.06 20.08
C VAL A 329 -12.94 22.48 20.04
N VAL A 330 -13.69 21.98 19.06
CA VAL A 330 -15.13 22.24 18.86
C VAL A 330 -15.83 20.93 18.47
N ARG A 331 -17.03 20.70 19.01
CA ARG A 331 -17.93 19.65 18.49
C ARG A 331 -18.52 20.21 17.20
N ALA A 332 -18.32 19.57 16.05
CA ALA A 332 -18.94 20.08 14.82
C ALA A 332 -20.46 20.18 15.08
N PRO A 333 -21.10 21.27 14.64
CA PRO A 333 -22.54 21.40 14.82
C PRO A 333 -23.22 20.22 14.11
N ALA A 334 -24.09 19.50 14.82
CA ALA A 334 -25.06 18.63 14.16
C ALA A 334 -25.89 19.53 13.22
N ALA A 335 -25.95 19.20 11.93
CA ALA A 335 -26.71 19.98 10.96
C ALA A 335 -28.23 19.83 11.18
#